data_AF-A0A6G1JVT4-F1
#
_entry.id   AF-A0A6G1JVT4-F1
#
_cell.length_a   1.000
_cell.length_b   1.000
_cell.length_c   1.000
_cell.angle_alpha   90.00
_cell.angle_beta   90.00
_cell.angle_gamma   90.00
#
_symmetry.space_group_name_H-M   'P 1'
#
loop_
_entity.id
_entity.type
_entity.pdbx_description
1 polymer ?
#
loop_
_entity_poly.entity_id
_entity_poly.type
_entity_poly.pdbx_seq_one_letter_code
_entity_poly.pdbx_strand_id
1 'polypeptide(L)'
;MQISLQLQANNNFISMMRLITIFTTLLLTAITTTTALPVSDSAANQLSTTLVPRGSTCGNVYIGYNTPVWEDQNLDSSNQCRQFSMSIFLYSVDSNCHCRFYSKPNCTSKVVDVYGPVPAQYMSQPTVSRWYVCGRV
;
A
#
# COMPACT_ATOMS: atom_id res chain seq x y z
N MET A 1 -62.16 -5.80 13.72
CA MET A 1 -61.28 -5.07 14.66
C MET A 1 -59.82 -5.56 14.54
N GLN A 2 -59.27 -5.61 13.32
CA GLN A 2 -57.96 -6.26 13.05
C GLN A 2 -57.05 -5.40 12.15
N ILE A 3 -57.60 -4.37 11.49
CA ILE A 3 -56.88 -3.47 10.59
C ILE A 3 -56.09 -2.39 11.38
N SER A 4 -56.60 -1.98 12.54
CA SER A 4 -56.00 -0.93 13.38
C SER A 4 -54.64 -1.33 13.97
N LEU A 5 -54.46 -2.62 14.30
CA LEU A 5 -53.21 -3.15 14.88
C LEU A 5 -52.08 -3.25 13.85
N GLN A 6 -52.40 -3.56 12.59
CA GLN A 6 -51.43 -3.63 11.48
C GLN A 6 -50.92 -2.23 11.07
N LEU A 7 -51.80 -1.22 11.10
CA LEU A 7 -51.41 0.16 10.80
C LEU A 7 -50.47 0.75 11.87
N GLN A 8 -50.69 0.42 13.14
CA GLN A 8 -49.86 0.90 14.25
C GLN A 8 -48.48 0.23 14.27
N ALA A 9 -48.38 -1.05 13.89
CA ALA A 9 -47.10 -1.74 13.72
C ALA A 9 -46.26 -1.14 12.56
N ASN A 10 -46.90 -0.82 11.42
CA ASN A 10 -46.21 -0.20 10.29
C ASN A 10 -45.71 1.21 10.58
N ASN A 11 -46.49 2.04 11.28
CA ASN A 11 -46.06 3.38 11.65
C ASN A 11 -44.88 3.37 12.64
N ASN A 12 -44.85 2.39 13.56
CA ASN A 12 -43.74 2.22 14.47
C ASN A 12 -42.47 1.74 13.76
N PHE A 13 -42.60 0.83 12.78
CA PHE A 13 -41.47 0.34 11.99
C PHE A 13 -40.84 1.45 11.12
N ILE A 14 -41.67 2.26 10.46
CA ILE A 14 -41.20 3.39 9.63
C ILE A 14 -40.53 4.47 10.50
N SER A 15 -41.07 4.74 11.70
CA SER A 15 -40.46 5.69 12.64
C SER A 15 -39.11 5.18 13.15
N MET A 16 -38.99 3.89 13.44
CA MET A 16 -37.74 3.27 13.89
C MET A 16 -36.66 3.26 12.80
N MET A 17 -37.02 2.98 11.54
CA MET A 17 -36.09 3.08 10.39
C MET A 17 -35.58 4.51 10.19
N ARG A 18 -36.43 5.54 10.33
CA ARG A 18 -36.01 6.94 10.19
C ARG A 18 -35.01 7.37 11.27
N LEU A 19 -35.20 6.92 12.50
CA LEU A 19 -34.27 7.19 13.61
C LEU A 19 -32.89 6.56 13.38
N ILE A 20 -32.84 5.34 12.85
CA ILE A 20 -31.57 4.64 12.55
C ILE A 20 -30.80 5.37 11.45
N THR A 21 -31.48 5.83 10.39
CA THR A 21 -30.82 6.54 9.27
C THR A 21 -30.29 7.93 9.67
N ILE A 22 -30.96 8.62 10.60
CA ILE A 22 -30.48 9.90 11.14
C ILE A 22 -29.25 9.69 12.04
N PHE A 23 -29.23 8.61 12.82
CA PHE A 23 -28.11 8.31 13.72
C PHE A 23 -26.84 7.90 12.95
N THR A 24 -26.97 7.17 11.85
CA THR A 24 -25.82 6.76 11.02
C THR A 24 -25.23 7.92 10.19
N THR A 25 -26.05 8.90 9.79
CA THR A 25 -25.57 10.08 9.04
C THR A 25 -24.86 11.11 9.92
N LEU A 26 -25.22 11.22 11.20
CA LEU A 26 -24.54 12.08 12.18
C LEU A 26 -23.14 11.54 12.57
N LEU A 27 -22.94 10.22 12.56
CA LEU A 27 -21.65 9.61 12.92
C LEU A 27 -20.55 9.85 11.86
N LEU A 28 -20.91 10.11 10.60
CA LEU A 28 -19.95 10.32 9.51
C LEU A 28 -19.40 11.76 9.42
N THR A 29 -19.99 12.74 10.11
CA THR A 29 -19.58 14.16 10.00
C THR A 29 -18.59 14.62 11.07
N ALA A 30 -18.20 13.75 12.01
CA ALA A 30 -17.30 14.08 13.11
C ALA A 30 -15.80 13.81 12.84
N ILE A 31 -15.41 13.37 11.64
CA ILE A 31 -14.01 12.98 11.31
C ILE A 31 -13.30 14.02 10.43
N THR A 32 -13.79 15.26 10.37
CA THR A 32 -13.07 16.36 9.68
C THR A 32 -12.80 17.53 10.62
N THR A 33 -12.08 17.26 11.72
CA THR A 33 -11.39 18.30 12.46
C THR A 33 -9.89 18.00 12.47
N THR A 34 -9.21 18.82 11.69
CA THR A 34 -7.77 19.02 11.61
C THR A 34 -7.13 19.06 12.99
N THR A 35 -6.34 18.04 13.34
CA THR A 35 -5.27 18.18 14.32
C THR A 35 -3.98 18.47 13.56
N ALA A 36 -3.67 19.76 13.44
CA ALA A 36 -2.30 20.21 13.22
C ALA A 36 -1.51 19.80 14.48
N LEU A 37 -0.76 18.71 14.38
CA LEU A 37 0.21 18.32 15.40
C LEU A 37 1.53 19.04 15.12
N PRO A 38 2.18 19.62 16.16
CA PRO A 38 3.43 20.35 16.00
C PRO A 38 4.54 19.38 15.60
N VAL A 39 5.41 19.89 14.71
CA VAL A 39 6.64 19.26 14.25
C VAL A 39 7.54 19.01 15.44
N SER A 40 7.62 17.76 15.89
CA SER A 40 8.73 17.28 16.71
C SER A 40 9.88 16.95 15.77
N ASP A 41 10.92 17.78 15.79
CA ASP A 41 12.20 17.55 15.13
C ASP A 41 12.77 16.19 15.50
N SER A 42 12.71 15.23 14.58
CA SER A 42 13.45 13.97 14.65
C SER A 42 13.52 13.34 13.26
N ALA A 43 14.66 13.57 12.61
CA ALA A 43 15.11 12.97 11.35
C ALA A 43 14.37 13.43 10.08
N ALA A 44 14.88 14.52 9.50
CA ALA A 44 14.76 14.80 8.08
C ALA A 44 15.32 13.63 7.24
N ASN A 45 14.49 12.64 6.92
CA ASN A 45 14.67 11.84 5.72
C ASN A 45 13.65 12.34 4.71
N GLN A 46 14.14 13.23 3.85
CA GLN A 46 13.43 13.73 2.68
C GLN A 46 12.79 12.54 1.94
N LEU A 47 11.45 12.48 1.96
CA LEU A 47 10.71 11.76 0.94
C LEU A 47 10.86 12.59 -0.34
N SER A 48 12.03 12.47 -0.98
CA SER A 48 12.21 12.92 -2.34
C SER A 48 11.31 12.05 -3.21
N THR A 49 10.10 12.53 -3.51
CA THR A 49 9.37 12.18 -4.72
C THR A 49 10.23 12.61 -5.90
N THR A 50 11.27 11.81 -6.15
CA THR A 50 12.10 11.91 -7.32
C THR A 50 11.19 11.52 -8.46
N LEU A 51 10.87 12.46 -9.34
CA LEU A 51 10.32 12.16 -10.65
C LEU A 51 11.36 11.32 -11.38
N VAL A 52 11.30 9.99 -11.20
CA VAL A 52 12.17 9.03 -11.85
C VAL A 52 11.89 9.13 -13.36
N PRO A 53 12.85 9.57 -14.18
CA PRO A 53 12.65 9.67 -15.62
C PRO A 53 12.24 8.29 -16.16
N ARG A 54 11.26 8.24 -17.07
CA ARG A 54 10.69 7.00 -17.66
C ARG A 54 11.71 6.05 -18.35
N GLY A 55 13.00 6.38 -18.37
CA GLY A 55 14.09 5.56 -18.89
C GLY A 55 14.99 4.93 -17.82
N SER A 56 14.73 5.11 -16.53
CA SER A 56 15.54 4.57 -15.43
C SER A 56 14.84 3.49 -14.62
N THR A 57 13.80 2.86 -15.17
CA THR A 57 13.07 1.77 -14.51
C THR A 57 13.58 0.41 -15.00
N CYS A 58 13.58 -0.59 -14.11
CA CYS A 58 14.02 -1.97 -14.34
C CYS A 58 12.92 -3.01 -14.10
N GLY A 59 11.65 -2.59 -14.11
CA GLY A 59 10.48 -3.41 -13.78
C GLY A 59 9.68 -2.81 -12.63
N ASN A 60 8.78 -3.60 -12.05
CA ASN A 60 7.88 -3.15 -11.00
C ASN A 60 7.70 -4.21 -9.89
N VAL A 61 7.22 -3.76 -8.74
CA VAL A 61 6.96 -4.61 -7.57
C VAL A 61 5.62 -4.27 -6.96
N TYR A 62 4.99 -5.27 -6.37
CA TYR A 62 3.80 -5.09 -5.54
C TYR A 62 4.19 -5.19 -4.07
N ILE A 63 4.02 -4.09 -3.34
CA ILE A 63 4.37 -3.98 -1.92
C ILE A 63 3.12 -3.93 -1.02
N GLY A 64 3.23 -4.38 0.23
CA GLY A 64 2.09 -4.35 1.17
C GLY A 64 2.44 -4.78 2.61
N TYR A 65 1.42 -4.85 3.47
CA TYR A 65 1.52 -5.30 4.87
C TYR A 65 0.79 -6.62 5.13
N ASN A 66 0.91 -7.60 4.23
CA ASN A 66 0.15 -8.85 4.28
C ASN A 66 -1.38 -8.63 4.36
N THR A 67 -1.84 -7.50 3.83
CA THR A 67 -3.23 -7.06 3.72
C THR A 67 -3.66 -7.10 2.25
N PRO A 68 -4.98 -7.06 1.96
CA PRO A 68 -5.48 -7.09 0.58
C PRO A 68 -5.21 -5.81 -0.24
N VAL A 69 -4.50 -4.84 0.32
CA VAL A 69 -4.15 -3.59 -0.36
C VAL A 69 -2.68 -3.64 -0.72
N TRP A 70 -2.39 -3.74 -2.02
CA TRP A 70 -1.03 -3.70 -2.56
C TRP A 70 -0.81 -2.42 -3.33
N GLU A 71 0.40 -1.87 -3.24
CA GLU A 71 0.85 -0.73 -4.03
C GLU A 71 1.84 -1.20 -5.08
N ASP A 72 1.63 -0.76 -6.32
CA ASP A 72 2.60 -0.96 -7.40
C ASP A 72 3.69 0.12 -7.33
N GLN A 73 4.95 -0.31 -7.36
CA GLN A 73 6.11 0.57 -7.27
C GLN A 73 7.14 0.18 -8.32
N ASN A 74 7.83 1.19 -8.85
CA ASN A 74 8.87 1.00 -9.85
C ASN A 74 10.20 0.57 -9.22
N LEU A 75 10.96 -0.26 -9.95
CA LEU A 75 12.33 -0.60 -9.60
C LEU A 75 13.30 0.36 -10.28
N ASP A 76 13.97 1.21 -9.51
CA ASP A 76 14.92 2.17 -10.05
C ASP A 76 16.25 1.52 -10.47
N SER A 77 16.67 1.74 -11.71
CA SER A 77 17.98 1.38 -12.28
C SER A 77 19.09 2.32 -11.80
N SER A 78 19.40 2.28 -10.50
CA SER A 78 20.37 3.21 -9.88
C SER A 78 21.66 2.55 -9.40
N ASN A 79 21.75 1.22 -9.38
CA ASN A 79 22.82 0.44 -8.71
C ASN A 79 23.02 0.79 -7.22
N GLN A 80 22.11 1.56 -6.64
CA GLN A 80 22.13 1.93 -5.22
C GLN A 80 21.21 1.01 -4.42
N CYS A 81 21.56 0.79 -3.16
CA CYS A 81 20.68 0.12 -2.23
C CYS A 81 19.50 1.03 -1.88
N ARG A 82 18.29 0.56 -2.18
CA ARG A 82 17.03 1.26 -1.92
C ARG A 82 16.12 0.43 -1.04
N GLN A 83 15.17 1.10 -0.41
CA GLN A 83 14.18 0.50 0.48
C GLN A 83 12.78 0.96 0.09
N PHE A 84 11.82 0.04 0.16
CA PHE A 84 10.40 0.37 0.17
C PHE A 84 9.86 0.52 1.60
N SER A 85 8.81 1.32 1.75
CA SER A 85 8.09 1.48 3.02
C SER A 85 7.45 0.17 3.49
N MET A 86 7.04 -0.68 2.55
CA MET A 86 6.38 -1.97 2.80
C MET A 86 7.15 -3.15 2.21
N SER A 87 6.67 -4.35 2.49
CA SER A 87 7.27 -5.62 2.07
C SER A 87 6.90 -5.99 0.64
N ILE A 88 7.82 -6.56 -0.13
CA ILE A 88 7.66 -6.93 -1.54
C ILE A 88 7.05 -8.34 -1.65
N PHE A 89 5.89 -8.45 -2.31
CA PHE A 89 5.18 -9.71 -2.50
C PHE A 89 5.38 -10.28 -3.89
N LEU A 90 5.29 -9.43 -4.91
CA LEU A 90 5.56 -9.78 -6.29
C LEU A 90 6.57 -8.83 -6.89
N TYR A 91 7.34 -9.34 -7.85
CA TYR A 91 8.30 -8.56 -8.61
C TYR A 91 8.26 -8.98 -10.08
N SER A 92 8.51 -8.02 -10.96
CA SER A 92 8.82 -8.21 -12.37
C SER A 92 10.13 -7.48 -12.68
N VAL A 93 10.90 -7.98 -13.65
CA VAL A 93 12.16 -7.34 -14.05
C VAL A 93 12.20 -7.23 -15.57
N ASP A 94 12.47 -6.04 -16.07
CA ASP A 94 12.55 -5.76 -17.50
C ASP A 94 13.80 -6.38 -18.14
N SER A 95 13.79 -6.54 -19.46
CA SER A 95 14.98 -6.98 -20.21
C SER A 95 16.18 -6.06 -19.99
N ASN A 96 17.39 -6.63 -19.97
CA ASN A 96 18.65 -5.90 -19.75
C ASN A 96 18.75 -5.22 -18.38
N CYS A 97 18.07 -5.78 -17.37
CA CYS A 97 18.21 -5.36 -15.98
C CYS A 97 18.66 -6.51 -15.09
N HIS A 98 19.49 -6.20 -14.10
CA HIS A 98 19.90 -7.09 -13.02
C HIS A 98 19.37 -6.51 -11.72
N CYS A 99 18.52 -7.28 -11.03
CA CYS A 99 17.91 -6.87 -9.77
C CYS A 99 18.20 -7.89 -8.67
N ARG A 100 18.53 -7.37 -7.49
CA ARG A 100 18.79 -8.13 -6.26
C ARG A 100 17.90 -7.62 -5.15
N PHE A 101 17.28 -8.54 -4.42
CA PHE A 101 16.37 -8.25 -3.31
C PHE A 101 16.92 -8.81 -2.00
N TYR A 102 16.66 -8.11 -0.90
CA TYR A 102 17.31 -8.34 0.39
C TYR A 102 16.32 -8.23 1.55
N SER A 103 16.55 -9.05 2.59
CA SER A 103 15.71 -9.08 3.79
C SER A 103 16.21 -8.18 4.93
N LYS A 104 17.46 -7.68 4.85
CA LYS A 104 18.06 -6.83 5.88
C LYS A 104 18.51 -5.46 5.33
N PRO A 105 18.61 -4.45 6.22
CA PRO A 105 19.11 -3.12 5.86
C PRO A 105 20.46 -3.12 5.16
N ASN A 106 20.71 -2.04 4.41
CA ASN A 106 21.94 -1.85 3.62
C ASN A 106 22.18 -2.96 2.59
N CYS A 107 21.09 -3.58 2.11
CA CYS A 107 21.14 -4.65 1.12
C CYS A 107 22.04 -5.81 1.55
N THR A 108 21.84 -6.24 2.79
CA THR A 108 22.47 -7.42 3.36
C THR A 108 21.48 -8.59 3.39
N SER A 109 21.97 -9.83 3.43
CA SER A 109 21.10 -11.03 3.39
C SER A 109 20.24 -11.11 2.11
N LYS A 110 20.89 -11.46 1.00
CA LYS A 110 20.25 -11.61 -0.32
C LYS A 110 19.19 -12.71 -0.29
N VAL A 111 18.02 -12.42 -0.84
CA VAL A 111 16.88 -13.33 -0.92
C VAL A 111 16.66 -13.78 -2.35
N VAL A 112 16.72 -12.84 -3.30
CA VAL A 112 16.51 -13.08 -4.73
C VAL A 112 17.57 -12.33 -5.53
N ASP A 113 18.02 -12.95 -6.61
CA ASP A 113 19.03 -12.45 -7.53
C ASP A 113 18.63 -12.84 -8.95
N VAL A 114 18.25 -11.86 -9.78
CA VAL A 114 17.57 -12.12 -11.06
C VAL A 114 18.07 -11.21 -12.17
N TYR A 115 18.35 -11.80 -13.32
CA TYR A 115 18.57 -11.10 -14.58
C TYR A 115 17.28 -11.16 -15.40
N GLY A 116 16.79 -10.00 -15.82
CA GLY A 116 15.61 -9.88 -16.64
C GLY A 116 15.83 -10.41 -18.07
N PRO A 117 14.73 -10.65 -18.82
CA PRO A 117 13.35 -10.38 -18.42
C PRO A 117 12.78 -11.47 -17.49
N VAL A 118 12.10 -11.06 -16.42
CA VAL A 118 11.38 -11.94 -15.50
C VAL A 118 9.93 -11.45 -15.40
N PRO A 119 8.92 -12.28 -15.74
CA PRO A 119 7.51 -11.91 -15.55
C PRO A 119 7.19 -11.79 -14.06
N ALA A 120 5.98 -11.30 -13.72
CA ALA A 120 5.56 -11.18 -12.32
C ALA A 120 5.68 -12.53 -11.57
N GLN A 121 6.54 -12.56 -10.54
CA GLN A 121 6.79 -13.73 -9.70
C GLN A 121 6.64 -13.38 -8.23
N TYR A 122 6.20 -14.34 -7.41
CA TYR A 122 6.12 -14.18 -5.97
C TYR A 122 7.52 -14.22 -5.32
N MET A 123 7.70 -13.38 -4.31
CA MET A 123 8.89 -13.38 -3.48
C MET A 123 8.91 -14.61 -2.58
N SER A 124 10.07 -15.26 -2.42
CA SER A 124 10.22 -16.44 -1.55
C SER A 124 10.09 -16.12 -0.06
N GLN A 125 10.44 -14.88 0.34
CA GLN A 125 10.30 -14.37 1.70
C GLN A 125 9.64 -12.99 1.68
N PRO A 126 8.33 -12.92 1.40
CA PRO A 126 7.68 -11.65 1.10
C PRO A 126 7.68 -10.72 2.31
N THR A 127 7.42 -11.23 3.52
CA THR A 127 7.25 -10.43 4.73
C THR A 127 8.48 -9.62 5.16
N VAL A 128 9.68 -10.04 4.75
CA VAL A 128 10.94 -9.39 5.15
C VAL A 128 11.68 -8.69 4.01
N SER A 129 11.33 -9.00 2.76
CA SER A 129 12.02 -8.48 1.58
C SER A 129 11.52 -7.07 1.26
N ARG A 130 12.27 -6.04 1.62
CA ARG A 130 11.91 -4.63 1.36
C ARG A 130 13.04 -3.80 0.77
N TRP A 131 14.22 -4.40 0.64
CA TRP A 131 15.43 -3.75 0.16
C TRP A 131 15.80 -4.30 -1.21
N TYR A 132 16.30 -3.44 -2.11
CA TYR A 132 16.67 -3.86 -3.45
C TYR A 132 17.84 -3.05 -4.02
N VAL A 133 18.51 -3.64 -5.02
CA VAL A 133 19.47 -2.98 -5.91
C VAL A 133 19.11 -3.41 -7.32
N CYS A 134 18.90 -2.46 -8.22
CA CYS A 134 18.70 -2.75 -9.65
C CYS A 134 19.62 -1.90 -10.51
N GLY A 135 20.07 -2.45 -11.62
CA GLY A 135 20.85 -1.74 -12.63
C GLY A 135 20.68 -2.37 -14.00
N ARG A 136 20.88 -1.56 -15.04
CA ARG A 136 20.97 -2.05 -16.41
C ARG A 136 22.29 -2.77 -16.67
N VAL A 137 22.22 -3.81 -17.49
CA VAL A 137 23.33 -4.70 -17.89
C VAL A 137 23.57 -4.60 -19.38
#